data_AF-A0A2N1F470-F1
#
_entry.id   AF-A0A2N1F470-F1
#
_cell.length_a   1.000
_cell.length_b   1.000
_cell.length_c   1.000
_cell.angle_alpha   90.00
_cell.angle_beta   90.00
_cell.angle_gamma   90.00
#
_symmetry.space_group_name_H-M   'P 1'
#
loop_
_entity.id
_entity.type
_entity.pdbx_description
1 polymer ?
#
loop_
_entity_poly.entity_id
_entity_poly.type
_entity_poly.pdbx_seq_one_letter_code
_entity_poly.pdbx_strand_id
1 'polypeptide(L)'
;MRNRLLLFLFFISFVVSSQKRYQKEYYENNSLKTEGWLEGELKTDYWKFYYRNGQLKKEGNYKKNLSIKYWYFYRKNGTLEKEGHFVDGKKNKWWLFYNNEGYVYHKCQLKNNKKNGYCLRYNQQKLVKAEKYQQGKKIKEWTDLASFKKENSLSDLR
;
A
#
# COMPACT_ATOMS: atom_id res chain seq x y z
N MET A 1 -44.87 40.62 -40.33
CA MET A 1 -44.40 39.22 -40.40
C MET A 1 -43.32 39.03 -39.35
N ARG A 2 -43.54 38.17 -38.34
CA ARG A 2 -42.68 38.04 -37.16
C ARG A 2 -41.70 36.89 -37.37
N ASN A 3 -40.46 37.20 -37.76
CA ASN A 3 -39.37 36.23 -37.83
C ASN A 3 -39.02 35.74 -36.43
N ARG A 4 -39.26 34.46 -36.15
CA ARG A 4 -38.72 33.77 -34.97
C ARG A 4 -37.35 33.23 -35.34
N LEU A 5 -36.30 33.93 -34.94
CA LEU A 5 -34.94 33.38 -34.94
C LEU A 5 -34.88 32.33 -33.82
N LEU A 6 -34.83 31.05 -34.19
CA LEU A 6 -34.50 29.95 -33.27
C LEU A 6 -33.01 30.03 -32.94
N LEU A 7 -32.67 30.60 -31.78
CA LEU A 7 -31.33 30.53 -31.20
C LEU A 7 -31.05 29.08 -30.78
N PHE A 8 -30.26 28.37 -31.58
CA PHE A 8 -29.65 27.10 -31.18
C PHE A 8 -28.60 27.41 -30.09
N LEU A 9 -28.97 27.23 -28.82
CA LEU A 9 -28.03 27.18 -27.71
C LEU A 9 -27.24 25.87 -27.81
N PHE A 10 -26.05 25.94 -28.43
CA PHE A 10 -25.05 24.88 -28.36
C PHE A 10 -24.51 24.85 -26.93
N PHE A 11 -25.14 24.07 -26.05
CA PHE A 11 -24.56 23.66 -24.78
C PHE A 11 -23.40 22.71 -25.09
N ILE A 12 -22.23 23.26 -25.38
CA ILE A 12 -20.98 22.50 -25.27
C ILE A 12 -20.75 22.35 -23.77
N SER A 13 -21.30 21.29 -23.19
CA SER A 13 -20.82 20.79 -21.92
C SER A 13 -19.36 20.41 -22.12
N PHE A 14 -18.45 21.33 -21.76
CA PHE A 14 -17.06 20.97 -21.56
C PHE A 14 -17.04 19.92 -20.46
N VAL A 15 -17.07 18.65 -20.86
CA VAL A 15 -16.62 17.57 -20.00
C VAL A 15 -15.14 17.84 -19.82
N VAL A 16 -14.78 18.57 -18.77
CA VAL A 16 -13.39 18.74 -18.34
C VAL A 16 -12.94 17.37 -17.83
N SER A 17 -12.63 16.48 -18.77
CA SER A 17 -11.88 15.28 -18.49
C SER A 17 -10.48 15.73 -18.12
N SER A 18 -10.10 15.53 -16.88
CA SER A 18 -8.81 15.99 -16.40
C SER A 18 -7.71 15.16 -17.07
N GLN A 19 -6.85 15.82 -17.84
CA GLN A 19 -5.80 15.12 -18.56
C GLN A 19 -4.81 14.46 -17.58
N LYS A 20 -4.50 13.20 -17.86
CA LYS A 20 -3.48 12.47 -17.10
C LYS A 20 -2.08 12.99 -17.45
N ARG A 21 -1.28 13.33 -16.43
CA ARG A 21 0.07 13.89 -16.58
C ARG A 21 1.06 13.23 -15.64
N TYR A 22 2.32 13.15 -16.07
CA TYR A 22 3.41 12.66 -15.22
C TYR A 22 4.02 13.83 -14.46
N GLN A 23 4.08 13.73 -13.13
CA GLN A 23 4.61 14.78 -12.25
C GLN A 23 5.89 14.29 -11.59
N LYS A 24 6.87 15.20 -11.48
CA LYS A 24 8.05 15.05 -10.63
C LYS A 24 8.09 16.20 -9.62
N GLU A 25 8.49 15.90 -8.40
CA GLU A 25 8.83 16.90 -7.38
C GLU A 25 10.25 16.63 -6.90
N TYR A 26 10.96 17.70 -6.54
CA TYR A 26 12.35 17.63 -6.07
C TYR A 26 12.44 18.23 -4.66
N TYR A 27 13.47 17.82 -3.92
CA TYR A 27 13.89 18.47 -2.68
C TYR A 27 14.66 19.77 -3.00
N GLU A 28 14.91 20.58 -1.97
CA GLU A 28 15.73 21.82 -2.07
C GLU A 28 17.14 21.58 -2.62
N ASN A 29 17.70 20.39 -2.39
CA ASN A 29 19.01 19.99 -2.94
C ASN A 29 18.91 19.42 -4.36
N ASN A 30 17.80 19.64 -5.06
CA ASN A 30 17.48 19.12 -6.40
C ASN A 30 17.44 17.59 -6.54
N SER A 31 17.53 16.82 -5.46
CA SER A 31 17.30 15.37 -5.51
C SER A 31 15.82 15.06 -5.73
N LEU A 32 15.52 14.02 -6.52
CA LEU A 32 14.14 13.61 -6.80
C LEU A 32 13.45 13.22 -5.50
N LYS A 33 12.25 13.77 -5.26
CA LYS A 33 11.46 13.58 -4.03
C LYS A 33 10.30 12.64 -4.27
N THR A 34 9.54 12.87 -5.34
CA THR A 34 8.45 11.98 -5.76
C THR A 34 8.26 12.05 -7.26
N GLU A 35 7.74 10.96 -7.83
CA GLU A 35 7.25 10.97 -9.20
C GLU A 35 6.08 10.00 -9.37
N GLY A 36 5.19 10.31 -10.33
CA GLY A 36 4.06 9.44 -10.66
C GLY A 36 3.00 10.17 -11.49
N TRP A 37 1.86 9.50 -11.67
CA TRP A 37 0.78 10.02 -12.50
C TRP A 37 -0.24 10.81 -11.69
N LEU A 38 -0.64 11.97 -12.22
CA LEU A 38 -1.78 12.74 -11.75
C LEU A 38 -2.90 12.69 -12.79
N GLU A 39 -4.13 12.62 -12.33
CA GLU A 39 -5.33 12.94 -13.10
C GLU A 39 -5.97 14.13 -12.38
N GLY A 40 -5.76 15.33 -12.93
CA GLY A 40 -5.97 16.60 -12.24
C GLY A 40 -4.97 16.80 -11.11
N GLU A 41 -5.50 17.02 -9.89
CA GLU A 41 -4.70 17.14 -8.66
C GLU A 41 -4.65 15.83 -7.85
N LEU A 42 -5.21 14.74 -8.40
CA LEU A 42 -5.30 13.46 -7.71
C LEU A 42 -4.22 12.49 -8.22
N LYS A 43 -3.49 11.88 -7.28
CA LYS A 43 -2.58 10.77 -7.56
C LYS A 43 -3.36 9.58 -8.11
N THR A 44 -2.87 9.08 -9.23
CA THR A 44 -3.37 7.90 -9.92
C THR A 44 -2.20 7.01 -10.34
N ASP A 45 -2.48 5.73 -10.61
CA ASP A 45 -1.49 4.72 -11.00
C ASP A 45 -0.22 4.71 -10.14
N TYR A 46 0.92 4.36 -10.74
CA TYR A 46 2.14 4.09 -10.02
C TYR A 46 2.84 5.37 -9.56
N TRP A 47 3.29 5.35 -8.31
CA TRP A 47 4.04 6.42 -7.68
C TRP A 47 5.27 5.89 -6.98
N LYS A 48 6.34 6.69 -7.05
CA LYS A 48 7.58 6.49 -6.31
C LYS A 48 7.85 7.70 -5.42
N PHE A 49 8.40 7.41 -4.25
CA PHE A 49 8.80 8.40 -3.26
C PHE A 49 10.23 8.07 -2.86
N TYR A 50 11.06 9.09 -2.71
CA TYR A 50 12.49 8.93 -2.46
C TYR A 50 12.89 9.60 -1.16
N TYR A 51 14.01 9.19 -0.60
CA TYR A 51 14.74 9.91 0.44
C TYR A 51 15.66 10.97 -0.20
N ARG A 52 16.12 11.94 0.60
CA ARG A 52 17.05 13.01 0.13
C ARG A 52 18.39 12.48 -0.43
N ASN A 53 18.75 11.24 -0.11
CA ASN A 53 19.93 10.57 -0.66
C ASN A 53 19.65 9.86 -2.00
N GLY A 54 18.48 10.07 -2.60
CA GLY A 54 18.07 9.48 -3.88
C GLY A 54 17.55 8.05 -3.78
N GLN A 55 17.66 7.39 -2.62
CA GLN A 55 17.16 6.02 -2.47
C GLN A 55 15.64 6.00 -2.38
N LEU A 56 15.04 4.93 -2.92
CA LEU A 56 13.60 4.74 -2.85
C LEU A 56 13.15 4.62 -1.39
N LYS A 57 12.04 5.27 -1.07
CA LYS A 57 11.40 5.29 0.25
C LYS A 57 10.15 4.43 0.28
N LYS A 58 9.31 4.56 -0.75
CA LYS A 58 8.14 3.72 -0.95
C LYS A 58 7.65 3.83 -2.38
N GLU A 59 6.98 2.79 -2.84
CA GLU A 59 6.31 2.80 -4.13
C GLU A 59 5.08 1.90 -4.14
N GLY A 60 4.16 2.20 -5.05
CA GLY A 60 2.92 1.49 -5.22
C GLY A 60 1.91 2.28 -6.02
N ASN A 61 0.67 1.80 -6.05
CA ASN A 61 -0.37 2.37 -6.89
C ASN A 61 -1.33 3.25 -6.08
N TYR A 62 -1.82 4.32 -6.70
CA TYR A 62 -2.90 5.16 -6.23
C TYR A 62 -4.13 5.06 -7.13
N LYS A 63 -5.30 5.30 -6.56
CA LYS A 63 -6.53 5.63 -7.27
C LYS A 63 -7.20 6.77 -6.51
N LYS A 64 -7.30 7.94 -7.14
CA LYS A 64 -7.88 9.15 -6.52
C LYS A 64 -7.28 9.45 -5.13
N ASN A 65 -5.94 9.56 -5.05
CA ASN A 65 -5.18 9.76 -3.79
C ASN A 65 -5.21 8.61 -2.77
N LEU A 66 -5.97 7.53 -3.00
CA LEU A 66 -6.00 6.38 -2.11
C LEU A 66 -4.99 5.31 -2.56
N SER A 67 -4.13 4.87 -1.64
CA SER A 67 -3.22 3.74 -1.90
C SER A 67 -4.03 2.48 -2.21
N ILE A 68 -3.66 1.79 -3.29
CA ILE A 68 -4.25 0.53 -3.74
C ILE A 68 -3.16 -0.47 -4.16
N LYS A 69 -3.56 -1.73 -4.33
CA LYS A 69 -2.69 -2.84 -4.75
C LYS A 69 -1.50 -3.02 -3.80
N TYR A 70 -0.42 -3.62 -4.28
CA TYR A 70 0.77 -3.88 -3.49
C TYR A 70 1.64 -2.62 -3.34
N TRP A 71 2.25 -2.48 -2.17
CA TRP A 71 3.13 -1.39 -1.82
C TRP A 71 4.40 -1.90 -1.16
N TYR A 72 5.51 -1.28 -1.49
CA TYR A 72 6.83 -1.54 -0.92
C TYR A 72 7.30 -0.30 -0.16
N PHE A 73 7.97 -0.50 0.98
CA PHE A 73 8.57 0.54 1.79
C PHE A 73 10.00 0.14 2.11
N TYR A 74 10.93 1.07 1.98
CA TYR A 74 12.36 0.84 2.08
C TYR A 74 12.95 1.74 3.15
N ARG A 75 14.09 1.33 3.71
CA ARG A 75 14.91 2.14 4.60
C ARG A 75 15.78 3.12 3.82
N LYS A 76 16.39 4.06 4.54
CA LYS A 76 17.37 5.03 4.00
C LYS A 76 18.64 4.41 3.41
N ASN A 77 18.89 3.12 3.65
CA ASN A 77 19.99 2.36 3.06
C ASN A 77 19.53 1.45 1.90
N GLY A 78 18.24 1.50 1.52
CA GLY A 78 17.70 0.84 0.34
C GLY A 78 17.14 -0.55 0.65
N THR A 79 17.33 -1.07 1.87
CA THR A 79 16.79 -2.38 2.23
C THR A 79 15.28 -2.32 2.44
N LEU A 80 14.58 -3.36 2.01
CA LEU A 80 13.13 -3.47 2.15
C LEU A 80 12.76 -3.48 3.64
N GLU A 81 11.84 -2.62 4.06
CA GLU A 81 11.36 -2.46 5.44
C GLU A 81 10.10 -3.26 5.68
N LYS A 82 9.14 -3.07 4.79
CA LYS A 82 7.84 -3.72 4.87
C LYS A 82 7.14 -3.60 3.54
N GLU A 83 6.16 -4.47 3.35
CA GLU A 83 5.34 -4.49 2.17
C GLU A 83 3.98 -5.09 2.46
N GLY A 84 3.03 -4.86 1.56
CA GLY A 84 1.71 -5.45 1.66
C GLY A 84 0.68 -4.77 0.78
N HIS A 85 -0.56 -5.24 0.88
CA HIS A 85 -1.64 -4.71 0.07
C HIS A 85 -2.35 -3.55 0.75
N PHE A 86 -2.74 -2.57 -0.06
CA PHE A 86 -3.72 -1.56 0.29
C PHE A 86 -5.01 -1.74 -0.53
N VAL A 87 -6.13 -1.43 0.11
CA VAL A 87 -7.45 -1.24 -0.51
C VAL A 87 -7.99 0.05 0.08
N ASP A 88 -8.29 1.03 -0.78
CA ASP A 88 -8.83 2.35 -0.42
C ASP A 88 -8.06 3.03 0.73
N GLY A 89 -6.73 3.05 0.63
CA GLY A 89 -5.85 3.68 1.63
C GLY A 89 -5.68 2.87 2.92
N LYS A 90 -6.30 1.70 3.05
CA LYS A 90 -6.21 0.84 4.23
C LYS A 90 -5.41 -0.42 3.95
N LYS A 91 -4.55 -0.80 4.88
CA LYS A 91 -3.79 -2.05 4.87
C LYS A 91 -4.72 -3.25 4.91
N ASN A 92 -4.50 -4.19 4.01
CA ASN A 92 -5.27 -5.40 3.83
C ASN A 92 -4.35 -6.59 3.49
N LYS A 93 -4.89 -7.81 3.64
CA LYS A 93 -4.17 -9.08 3.41
C LYS A 93 -2.90 -9.17 4.27
N TRP A 94 -1.93 -9.98 3.85
CA TRP A 94 -0.64 -10.09 4.49
C TRP A 94 0.17 -8.79 4.36
N TRP A 95 0.75 -8.38 5.49
CA TRP A 95 1.79 -7.38 5.60
C TRP A 95 3.04 -8.02 6.17
N LEU A 96 4.16 -7.85 5.48
CA LEU A 96 5.45 -8.45 5.81
C LEU A 96 6.38 -7.35 6.32
N PHE A 97 7.23 -7.68 7.29
CA PHE A 97 8.20 -6.79 7.90
C PHE A 97 9.55 -7.49 7.98
N TYR A 98 10.57 -6.79 7.53
CA TYR A 98 11.91 -7.32 7.30
C TYR A 98 12.89 -6.76 8.33
N ASN A 99 13.85 -7.57 8.77
CA ASN A 99 14.96 -7.12 9.59
C ASN A 99 16.03 -6.42 8.71
N ASN A 100 17.15 -6.01 9.30
CA ASN A 100 18.23 -5.35 8.55
C ASN A 100 18.96 -6.28 7.57
N GLU A 101 18.87 -7.59 7.76
CA GLU A 101 19.45 -8.63 6.90
C GLU A 101 18.51 -9.02 5.74
N GLY A 102 17.29 -8.47 5.70
CA GLY A 102 16.31 -8.78 4.65
C GLY A 102 15.44 -10.01 4.93
N TYR A 103 15.49 -10.58 6.13
CA TYR A 103 14.61 -11.69 6.53
C TYR A 103 13.30 -11.18 7.14
N VAL A 104 12.18 -11.83 6.81
CA VAL A 104 10.88 -11.56 7.44
C VAL A 104 10.95 -11.99 8.90
N TYR A 105 10.94 -11.03 9.82
CA TYR A 105 10.87 -11.30 11.27
C TYR A 105 9.42 -11.24 11.77
N HIS A 106 8.52 -10.61 11.00
CA HIS A 106 7.11 -10.51 11.34
C HIS A 106 6.24 -10.44 10.08
N LYS A 107 5.13 -11.17 10.06
CA LYS A 107 4.06 -10.94 9.07
C LYS A 107 2.69 -11.02 9.72
N CYS A 108 1.71 -10.25 9.24
CA CYS A 108 0.35 -10.30 9.78
C CYS A 108 -0.74 -10.05 8.74
N GLN A 109 -1.85 -10.78 8.87
CA GLN A 109 -3.08 -10.56 8.11
C GLN A 109 -3.85 -9.36 8.68
N LEU A 110 -4.12 -8.40 7.80
CA LEU A 110 -4.86 -7.19 8.09
C LEU A 110 -6.15 -7.14 7.26
N LYS A 111 -7.19 -6.54 7.83
CA LYS A 111 -8.41 -6.12 7.14
C LYS A 111 -8.75 -4.71 7.61
N ASN A 112 -8.77 -3.74 6.70
CA ASN A 112 -9.06 -2.34 7.01
C ASN A 112 -8.19 -1.78 8.16
N ASN A 113 -6.87 -1.94 8.08
CA ASN A 113 -5.88 -1.56 9.11
C ASN A 113 -5.93 -2.34 10.43
N LYS A 114 -6.90 -3.25 10.64
CA LYS A 114 -7.01 -4.07 11.86
C LYS A 114 -6.45 -5.46 11.64
N LYS A 115 -5.76 -6.02 12.65
CA LYS A 115 -5.35 -7.44 12.65
C LYS A 115 -6.58 -8.33 12.52
N ASN A 116 -6.60 -9.19 11.50
CA ASN A 116 -7.73 -10.07 11.25
C ASN A 116 -7.25 -11.31 10.49
N GLY A 117 -7.03 -12.39 11.22
CA GLY A 117 -6.30 -13.57 10.78
C GLY A 117 -5.05 -13.79 11.63
N TYR A 118 -4.01 -14.36 11.06
CA TYR A 118 -2.77 -14.71 11.77
C TYR A 118 -1.75 -13.57 11.74
N CYS A 119 -1.07 -13.36 12.88
CA CYS A 119 0.19 -12.66 12.98
C CYS A 119 1.29 -13.65 13.39
N LEU A 120 2.43 -13.61 12.73
CA LEU A 120 3.53 -14.56 12.92
C LEU A 120 4.82 -13.81 13.25
N ARG A 121 5.65 -14.37 14.12
CA ARG A 121 7.01 -13.89 14.40
C ARG A 121 8.03 -14.98 14.12
N TYR A 122 9.15 -14.55 13.58
CA TYR A 122 10.26 -15.42 13.22
C TYR A 122 11.53 -14.97 13.92
N ASN A 123 12.33 -15.93 14.35
CA ASN A 123 13.70 -15.74 14.80
C ASN A 123 14.59 -16.70 14.02
N GLN A 124 15.69 -16.22 13.44
CA GLN A 124 16.56 -17.01 12.56
C GLN A 124 15.74 -17.80 11.51
N GLN A 125 14.77 -17.12 10.88
CA GLN A 125 13.85 -17.67 9.87
C GLN A 125 12.91 -18.80 10.36
N LYS A 126 12.97 -19.19 11.64
CA LYS A 126 12.07 -20.18 12.25
C LYS A 126 10.88 -19.50 12.89
N LEU A 127 9.68 -20.08 12.74
CA LEU A 127 8.48 -19.58 13.41
C LEU A 127 8.62 -19.79 14.92
N VAL A 128 8.64 -18.69 15.67
CA VAL A 128 8.73 -18.70 17.14
C VAL A 128 7.45 -18.23 17.81
N LYS A 129 6.52 -17.64 17.06
CA LYS A 129 5.23 -17.23 17.61
C LYS A 129 4.17 -17.13 16.52
N ALA A 130 2.98 -17.63 16.82
CA ALA A 130 1.78 -17.37 16.04
C ALA A 130 0.69 -16.80 16.95
N GLU A 131 -0.10 -15.86 16.44
CA GLU A 131 -1.23 -15.25 17.13
C GLU A 131 -2.41 -15.19 16.16
N LYS A 132 -3.60 -15.55 16.60
CA LYS A 132 -4.83 -15.40 15.81
C LYS A 132 -5.65 -14.23 16.32
N TYR A 133 -6.12 -13.41 15.39
CA TYR A 133 -6.90 -12.20 15.66
C TYR A 133 -8.21 -12.20 14.90
N GLN A 134 -9.23 -11.58 15.50
CA GLN A 134 -10.49 -11.25 14.84
C GLN A 134 -10.84 -9.79 15.14
N GLN A 135 -11.00 -8.98 14.10
CA GLN A 135 -11.33 -7.56 14.21
C GLN A 135 -10.44 -6.76 15.19
N GLY A 136 -9.15 -7.09 15.25
CA GLY A 136 -8.16 -6.45 16.12
C GLY A 136 -8.02 -7.08 17.50
N LYS A 137 -8.94 -7.96 17.94
CA LYS A 137 -8.86 -8.66 19.22
C LYS A 137 -8.04 -9.93 19.08
N LYS A 138 -7.09 -10.16 19.99
CA LYS A 138 -6.32 -11.41 20.06
C LYS A 138 -7.23 -12.52 20.57
N ILE A 139 -7.36 -13.59 19.80
CA ILE A 139 -8.18 -14.77 20.12
C ILE A 139 -7.32 -15.87 20.73
N LYS A 140 -6.14 -16.12 20.14
CA LYS A 140 -5.24 -17.18 20.57
C LYS A 140 -3.79 -16.86 20.28
N GLU A 141 -2.91 -17.55 20.99
CA GLU A 141 -1.46 -17.45 20.88
C GLU A 141 -0.83 -18.84 20.98
N TRP A 142 0.18 -19.07 20.15
CA TRP A 142 1.06 -20.24 20.18
C TRP A 142 2.51 -19.74 20.23
N THR A 143 3.31 -20.29 21.14
CA THR A 143 4.69 -19.85 21.42
C THR A 143 5.75 -20.69 20.71
N ASP A 144 5.34 -21.64 19.90
CA ASP A 144 6.22 -22.50 19.12
C ASP A 144 5.46 -23.16 17.95
N LEU A 145 6.20 -23.71 17.00
CA LEU A 145 5.63 -24.35 15.82
C LEU A 145 4.87 -25.65 16.14
N ALA A 146 5.28 -26.39 17.16
CA ALA A 146 4.68 -27.67 17.50
C ALA A 146 3.28 -27.46 18.10
N SER A 147 3.12 -26.51 19.03
CA SER A 147 1.83 -26.13 19.60
C SER A 147 0.88 -25.59 18.53
N PHE A 148 1.39 -24.81 17.56
CA PHE A 148 0.58 -24.35 16.42
C PHE A 148 0.05 -25.53 15.59
N LYS A 149 0.92 -26.47 15.19
CA LYS A 149 0.59 -27.60 14.31
C LYS A 149 -0.37 -28.62 14.92
N LYS A 150 -0.50 -28.67 16.26
CA LYS A 150 -1.49 -29.54 16.93
C LYS A 150 -2.94 -29.18 16.60
N GLU A 151 -3.17 -27.93 16.19
CA GLU A 151 -4.52 -27.39 16.04
C GLU A 151 -4.76 -26.69 14.70
N ASN A 152 -3.72 -26.46 13.90
CA ASN A 152 -3.79 -25.68 12.67
C ASN A 152 -2.92 -26.31 11.58
N SER A 153 -3.28 -26.06 10.32
CA SER A 153 -2.49 -26.46 9.17
C SER A 153 -1.50 -25.36 8.78
N LEU A 154 -0.33 -25.75 8.24
CA LEU A 154 0.59 -24.77 7.64
C LEU A 154 0.00 -24.06 6.41
N SER A 155 -1.04 -24.64 5.78
CA SER A 155 -1.79 -23.96 4.72
C SER A 155 -2.48 -22.69 5.21
N ASP A 156 -2.83 -22.63 6.50
CA ASP A 156 -3.50 -21.47 7.11
C ASP A 156 -2.57 -20.24 7.20
N LEU A 157 -1.26 -20.47 7.02
CA LEU A 157 -0.21 -19.46 7.07
C LEU A 157 0.25 -18.98 5.68
N ARG A 158 -0.33 -19.51 4.61
CA ARG A 158 -0.01 -19.12 3.22
C ARG A 158 -0.73 -17.83 2.79
#